data_AF-A0A6J1K678-F1
#
_entry.id   AF-A0A6J1K678-F1
#
_cell.length_a   1.000
_cell.length_b   1.000
_cell.length_c   1.000
_cell.angle_alpha   90.00
_cell.angle_beta   90.00
_cell.angle_gamma   90.00
#
_symmetry.space_group_name_H-M   'P 1'
#
loop_
_entity.id
_entity.type
_entity.pdbx_description
1 polymer ?
#
loop_
_entity_poly.entity_id
_entity_poly.type
_entity_poly.pdbx_seq_one_letter_code
_entity_poly.pdbx_strand_id
1 'polypeptide(L)'
;MAVLELVLQDLLLEYPDMITVIRLSGLLHCDDNGAFKEIARQLCSEYQLLFSKMASFDDNSQFMIAMLRECGLAHKTIVFVLDEFDLFAQGKQRLLYSLLDAMQSVSSQAVVIGISCRLDADQLLEKRVRSRFSHRKLLFLPPCKEDVERLLEHILTLPIDSDLPHDYTIKFNAKLHNMLADERFKKIINTYLDSDSTVKQLVRYLFCAISKMNLKSGMLTLENFEHALSNIQRQPKQECIKDCSILELYILVCMKRLEVKEQNSYNFNSVMKEYKSIHDSFQTSDYYSRSVCLRAFEHLLQRELICFTDNRGHNQSIEFRPVKLLISSPELHLGLKAYRSCPVILQKLMN
;
A
#
# COMPACT_ATOMS: atom_id res chain seq x y z
N MET A 1 -6.32 -13.01 0.63
CA MET A 1 -5.42 -13.88 1.44
C MET A 1 -6.10 -14.42 2.68
N ALA A 2 -6.43 -13.61 3.70
CA ALA A 2 -6.95 -14.10 4.99
C ALA A 2 -8.12 -15.09 4.90
N VAL A 3 -9.14 -14.82 4.07
CA VAL A 3 -10.30 -15.73 3.90
C VAL A 3 -9.88 -17.08 3.32
N LEU A 4 -8.97 -17.09 2.34
CA LEU A 4 -8.48 -18.34 1.75
C LEU A 4 -7.67 -19.14 2.77
N GLU A 5 -6.85 -18.46 3.58
CA GLU A 5 -6.03 -19.12 4.60
C GLU A 5 -6.89 -19.78 5.68
N LEU A 6 -7.96 -19.12 6.12
CA LEU A 6 -8.93 -19.72 7.06
C LEU A 6 -9.58 -20.98 6.47
N VAL A 7 -10.10 -20.89 5.24
CA VAL A 7 -10.74 -22.05 4.59
C VAL A 7 -9.75 -23.19 4.37
N LEU A 8 -8.51 -22.88 3.99
CA LEU A 8 -7.48 -23.92 3.82
C LEU A 8 -7.08 -24.55 5.15
N GLN A 9 -7.02 -23.78 6.24
CA GLN A 9 -6.75 -24.31 7.58
C GLN A 9 -7.87 -25.26 8.03
N ASP A 10 -9.14 -24.87 7.88
CA ASP A 10 -10.28 -25.70 8.22
C ASP A 10 -10.29 -27.01 7.41
N LEU A 11 -10.02 -26.92 6.10
CA LEU A 11 -9.94 -28.10 5.22
C LEU A 11 -8.78 -29.03 5.55
N LEU A 12 -7.61 -28.50 5.93
CA LEU A 12 -6.46 -29.31 6.34
C LEU A 12 -6.69 -30.01 7.68
N LEU A 13 -7.50 -29.42 8.58
CA LEU A 13 -7.91 -30.06 9.82
C LEU A 13 -8.89 -31.21 9.58
N GLU A 14 -9.83 -31.05 8.64
CA GLU A 14 -10.78 -32.11 8.30
C GLU A 14 -10.15 -33.24 7.45
N TYR A 15 -9.24 -32.91 6.53
CA TYR A 15 -8.67 -33.85 5.54
C TYR A 15 -7.15 -33.69 5.36
N PRO A 16 -6.32 -34.05 6.36
CA PRO A 16 -4.88 -33.81 6.34
C PRO A 16 -4.13 -34.58 5.25
N ASP A 17 -4.50 -35.84 4.99
CA ASP A 17 -3.75 -36.72 4.07
C ASP A 17 -4.24 -36.66 2.61
N MET A 18 -5.36 -35.98 2.37
CA MET A 18 -6.02 -35.92 1.07
C MET A 18 -5.72 -34.63 0.31
N ILE A 19 -5.30 -33.55 0.99
CA ILE A 19 -5.14 -32.23 0.38
C ILE A 19 -3.68 -31.80 0.44
N THR A 20 -3.10 -31.47 -0.71
CA THR A 20 -1.77 -30.84 -0.81
C THR A 20 -1.91 -29.42 -1.34
N VAL A 21 -1.36 -28.44 -0.62
CA VAL A 21 -1.44 -27.03 -1.02
C VAL A 21 -0.10 -26.57 -1.57
N ILE A 22 -0.11 -26.00 -2.77
CA ILE A 22 1.07 -25.44 -3.43
C ILE A 22 0.86 -23.94 -3.59
N ARG A 23 1.80 -23.14 -3.08
CA ARG A 23 1.71 -21.67 -3.10
C ARG A 23 2.78 -21.10 -4.02
N LEU A 24 2.35 -20.20 -4.89
CA LEU A 24 3.22 -19.40 -5.76
C LEU A 24 2.87 -17.93 -5.61
N SER A 25 3.87 -17.08 -5.44
CA SER A 25 3.69 -15.62 -5.52
C SER A 25 4.27 -15.09 -6.81
N GLY A 26 3.49 -14.27 -7.53
CA GLY A 26 3.92 -13.62 -8.76
C GLY A 26 5.09 -12.65 -8.55
N LEU A 27 5.24 -12.10 -7.33
CA LEU A 27 6.35 -11.20 -6.99
C LEU A 27 7.68 -11.95 -6.83
N LEU A 28 7.65 -13.20 -6.36
CA LEU A 28 8.84 -14.03 -6.19
C LEU A 28 9.18 -14.81 -7.47
N HIS A 29 8.16 -15.19 -8.24
CA HIS A 29 8.30 -16.06 -9.40
C HIS A 29 7.91 -15.33 -10.69
N CYS A 30 8.64 -14.27 -11.02
CA CYS A 30 8.48 -13.54 -12.29
C CYS A 30 8.82 -14.41 -13.51
N ASP A 31 9.69 -15.40 -13.35
CA ASP A 31 10.09 -16.32 -14.41
C ASP A 31 9.28 -17.62 -14.35
N ASP A 32 8.70 -18.02 -15.49
CA ASP A 32 7.99 -19.31 -15.66
C ASP A 32 8.85 -20.47 -15.11
N ASN A 33 10.15 -20.52 -15.45
CA ASN A 33 11.06 -21.58 -14.99
C ASN A 33 11.21 -21.62 -13.47
N GLY A 34 11.22 -20.45 -12.82
CA GLY A 34 11.30 -20.34 -11.36
C GLY A 34 10.04 -20.87 -10.70
N ALA A 35 8.87 -20.55 -11.26
CA ALA A 35 7.58 -21.03 -10.76
C ALA A 35 7.48 -22.57 -10.83
N PHE A 36 7.83 -23.19 -11.97
CA PHE A 36 7.79 -24.65 -12.10
C PHE A 36 8.77 -25.37 -11.17
N LYS A 37 9.98 -24.83 -11.01
CA LYS A 37 10.94 -25.38 -10.05
C LYS A 37 10.40 -25.33 -8.63
N GLU A 38 9.69 -24.27 -8.28
CA GLU A 38 9.08 -24.14 -6.96
C GLU A 38 7.90 -25.11 -6.78
N ILE A 39 7.05 -25.29 -7.79
CA ILE A 39 6.01 -26.33 -7.78
C ILE A 39 6.64 -27.72 -7.54
N ALA A 40 7.66 -28.06 -8.33
CA ALA A 40 8.35 -29.34 -8.20
C ALA A 40 9.01 -29.47 -6.82
N ARG A 41 9.59 -28.40 -6.27
CA ARG A 41 10.18 -28.40 -4.93
C ARG A 41 9.14 -28.66 -3.84
N GLN A 42 7.98 -28.00 -3.90
CA GLN A 42 6.90 -28.18 -2.93
C GLN A 42 6.31 -29.59 -3.03
N LEU A 43 6.03 -30.08 -4.24
CA LEU A 43 5.58 -31.46 -4.45
C LEU A 43 6.59 -32.50 -3.95
N CYS A 44 7.87 -32.36 -4.29
CA CYS A 44 8.89 -33.29 -3.81
C CYS A 44 9.03 -33.27 -2.29
N SER A 45 8.88 -32.10 -1.65
CA SER A 45 8.94 -31.98 -0.19
C SER A 45 7.77 -32.71 0.49
N GLU A 46 6.56 -32.58 -0.06
CA GLU A 46 5.34 -33.20 0.47
C GLU A 46 5.34 -34.72 0.28
N TYR A 47 5.81 -35.20 -0.88
CA TYR A 47 5.85 -36.63 -1.21
C TYR A 47 7.19 -37.32 -0.89
N GLN A 48 8.12 -36.63 -0.21
CA GLN A 48 9.47 -37.11 0.14
C GLN A 48 10.29 -37.63 -1.08
N LEU A 49 10.14 -36.99 -2.23
CA LEU A 49 10.85 -37.34 -3.46
C LEU A 49 12.18 -36.56 -3.59
N LEU A 50 13.13 -37.13 -4.34
CA LEU A 50 14.41 -36.46 -4.62
C LEU A 50 14.20 -35.30 -5.60
N PHE A 51 14.46 -34.08 -5.14
CA PHE A 51 14.38 -32.88 -5.96
C PHE A 51 15.65 -32.66 -6.80
N SER A 52 15.51 -32.62 -8.13
CA SER A 52 16.62 -32.29 -9.03
C SER A 52 16.62 -30.80 -9.41
N LYS A 53 17.61 -30.04 -8.91
CA LYS A 53 17.77 -28.60 -9.20
C LYS A 53 18.12 -28.29 -10.67
N MET A 54 18.61 -29.28 -11.41
CA MET A 54 19.09 -29.16 -12.79
C MET A 54 18.03 -29.48 -13.85
N ALA A 55 16.82 -29.88 -13.44
CA ALA A 55 15.74 -30.24 -14.37
C ALA A 55 15.34 -29.05 -15.26
N SER A 56 15.11 -29.35 -16.55
CA SER A 56 14.64 -28.38 -17.54
C SER A 56 13.17 -28.01 -17.32
N PHE A 57 12.66 -27.00 -18.04
CA PHE A 57 11.25 -26.64 -17.98
C PHE A 57 10.34 -27.79 -18.38
N ASP A 58 10.67 -28.48 -19.48
CA ASP A 58 9.87 -29.56 -20.04
C ASP A 58 9.86 -30.78 -19.10
N ASP A 59 11.01 -31.11 -18.49
CA ASP A 59 11.10 -32.19 -17.50
C ASP A 59 10.25 -31.89 -16.26
N ASN A 60 10.28 -30.64 -15.76
CA ASN A 60 9.47 -30.24 -14.61
C ASN A 60 7.97 -30.23 -14.93
N SER A 61 7.60 -29.84 -16.15
CA SER A 61 6.20 -29.89 -16.61
C SER A 61 5.70 -31.33 -16.73
N GLN A 62 6.48 -32.22 -17.33
CA GLN A 62 6.15 -33.65 -17.43
C GLN A 62 6.09 -34.31 -16.05
N PHE A 63 7.04 -34.00 -15.16
CA PHE A 63 7.04 -34.47 -13.78
C PHE A 63 5.75 -34.04 -13.05
N MET A 64 5.36 -32.77 -13.18
CA MET A 64 4.11 -32.30 -12.58
C MET A 64 2.88 -33.02 -13.15
N ILE A 65 2.80 -33.22 -14.46
CA ILE A 65 1.68 -33.96 -15.09
C ILE A 65 1.62 -35.40 -14.58
N ALA A 66 2.77 -36.06 -14.44
CA ALA A 66 2.86 -37.41 -13.87
C ALA A 66 2.38 -37.43 -12.42
N MET A 67 2.86 -36.49 -11.59
CA MET A 67 2.42 -36.36 -10.20
C MET A 67 0.92 -36.10 -10.07
N LEU A 68 0.35 -35.22 -10.92
CA LEU A 68 -1.09 -34.97 -10.94
C LEU A 68 -1.90 -36.21 -11.29
N ARG A 69 -1.38 -37.07 -12.19
CA ARG A 69 -2.01 -38.34 -12.55
C ARG A 69 -1.97 -39.33 -11.39
N GLU A 70 -0.83 -39.48 -10.73
CA GLU A 70 -0.68 -40.36 -9.56
C GLU A 70 -1.57 -39.92 -8.40
N CYS A 71 -1.62 -38.61 -8.12
CA CYS A 71 -2.49 -38.04 -7.09
C CYS A 71 -3.98 -38.28 -7.42
N GLY A 72 -4.36 -38.18 -8.70
CA GLY A 72 -5.71 -38.50 -9.15
C GLY A 72 -6.11 -39.97 -8.90
N LEU A 73 -5.18 -40.91 -9.10
CA LEU A 73 -5.41 -42.33 -8.80
C LEU A 73 -5.47 -42.61 -7.29
N ALA A 74 -4.70 -41.86 -6.50
CA ALA A 74 -4.68 -41.96 -5.04
C ALA A 74 -5.82 -41.20 -4.34
N HIS A 75 -6.75 -40.60 -5.10
CA HIS A 75 -7.81 -39.72 -4.59
C HIS A 75 -7.30 -38.54 -3.74
N LYS A 76 -6.08 -38.07 -4.03
CA LYS A 76 -5.48 -36.88 -3.42
C LYS A 76 -5.74 -35.65 -4.29
N THR A 77 -6.15 -34.57 -3.64
CA THR A 77 -6.44 -33.28 -4.27
C THR A 77 -5.27 -32.32 -4.12
N ILE A 78 -4.84 -31.71 -5.22
CA ILE A 78 -3.80 -30.67 -5.21
C ILE A 78 -4.44 -29.30 -5.42
N VAL A 79 -4.19 -28.37 -4.51
CA VAL A 79 -4.67 -26.99 -4.56
C VAL A 79 -3.51 -26.06 -4.87
N PHE A 80 -3.51 -25.46 -6.06
CA PHE A 80 -2.55 -24.42 -6.47
C PHE A 80 -3.11 -23.05 -6.11
N VAL A 81 -2.37 -22.30 -5.30
CA VAL A 81 -2.66 -20.91 -4.93
C VAL A 81 -1.66 -20.00 -5.64
N LEU A 82 -2.16 -19.20 -6.58
CA LEU A 82 -1.39 -18.22 -7.35
C LEU A 82 -1.69 -16.83 -6.79
N ASP A 83 -0.78 -16.28 -6.00
CA ASP A 83 -0.85 -14.90 -5.53
C ASP A 83 -0.32 -13.93 -6.60
N GLU A 84 -0.88 -12.73 -6.64
CA GLU A 84 -0.63 -11.76 -7.72
C GLU A 84 -0.79 -12.35 -9.13
N PHE A 85 -1.95 -12.99 -9.38
CA PHE A 85 -2.25 -13.71 -10.63
C PHE A 85 -2.03 -12.89 -11.90
N ASP A 86 -2.26 -11.58 -11.84
CA ASP A 86 -2.04 -10.66 -12.96
C ASP A 86 -0.58 -10.59 -13.44
N LEU A 87 0.39 -10.89 -12.57
CA LEU A 87 1.81 -10.99 -12.97
C LEU A 87 2.07 -12.24 -13.80
N PHE A 88 1.46 -13.38 -13.44
CA PHE A 88 1.55 -14.61 -14.23
C PHE A 88 0.83 -14.52 -15.58
N ALA A 89 -0.13 -13.60 -15.70
CA ALA A 89 -0.79 -13.30 -16.96
C ALA A 89 0.04 -12.38 -17.89
N GLN A 90 1.21 -11.89 -17.47
CA GLN A 90 2.08 -11.09 -18.34
C GLN A 90 2.99 -11.99 -19.19
N GLY A 91 3.25 -11.60 -20.43
CA GLY A 91 4.16 -12.32 -21.33
C GLY A 91 3.56 -13.57 -21.96
N LYS A 92 4.34 -14.68 -22.01
CA LYS A 92 4.02 -15.89 -22.81
C LYS A 92 3.11 -16.91 -22.09
N GLN A 93 2.74 -16.64 -20.83
CA GLN A 93 1.77 -17.43 -20.04
C GLN A 93 1.99 -18.95 -20.09
N ARG A 94 3.25 -19.42 -20.07
CA ARG A 94 3.55 -20.86 -20.24
C ARG A 94 3.12 -21.66 -19.03
N LEU A 95 3.34 -21.12 -17.83
CA LEU A 95 2.86 -21.67 -16.57
C LEU A 95 1.36 -21.90 -16.56
N LEU A 96 0.58 -20.83 -16.81
CA LEU A 96 -0.87 -20.90 -16.80
C LEU A 96 -1.41 -21.86 -17.87
N TYR A 97 -0.84 -21.83 -19.07
CA TYR A 97 -1.22 -22.75 -20.12
C TYR A 97 -0.99 -24.21 -19.71
N SER A 98 0.22 -24.55 -19.26
CA SER A 98 0.57 -25.92 -18.90
C SER A 98 -0.20 -26.43 -17.69
N LEU A 99 -0.44 -25.59 -16.67
CA LEU A 99 -1.24 -25.97 -15.50
C LEU A 99 -2.69 -26.25 -15.89
N LEU A 100 -3.35 -25.33 -16.62
CA LEU A 100 -4.75 -25.50 -17.00
C LEU A 100 -4.94 -26.62 -18.03
N ASP A 101 -3.98 -26.84 -18.93
CA ASP A 101 -4.01 -27.95 -19.88
C ASP A 101 -3.81 -29.31 -19.18
N ALA A 102 -2.93 -29.39 -18.18
CA ALA A 102 -2.77 -30.57 -17.34
C ALA A 102 -4.06 -30.92 -16.57
N MET A 103 -4.79 -29.91 -16.09
CA MET A 103 -6.07 -30.12 -15.40
C MET A 103 -7.21 -30.60 -16.31
N GLN A 104 -7.19 -30.26 -17.60
CA GLN A 104 -8.20 -30.72 -18.55
C GLN A 104 -7.92 -32.12 -19.10
N SER A 105 -6.65 -32.46 -19.25
CA SER A 105 -6.22 -33.72 -19.86
C SER A 105 -6.20 -34.90 -18.88
N VAL A 106 -5.95 -34.63 -17.60
CA VAL A 106 -5.87 -35.64 -16.56
C VAL A 106 -7.20 -35.64 -15.79
N SER A 107 -7.75 -36.82 -15.50
CA SER A 107 -8.85 -36.99 -14.53
C SER A 107 -8.35 -36.77 -13.09
N SER A 108 -7.59 -35.69 -12.85
CA SER A 108 -7.01 -35.34 -11.57
C SER A 108 -7.97 -34.43 -10.81
N GLN A 109 -7.99 -34.60 -9.49
CA GLN A 109 -8.67 -33.67 -8.59
C GLN A 109 -7.70 -32.52 -8.29
N ALA A 110 -7.57 -31.56 -9.20
CA ALA A 110 -6.75 -30.37 -8.99
C ALA A 110 -7.60 -29.11 -9.00
N VAL A 111 -7.20 -28.11 -8.21
CA VAL A 111 -7.86 -26.80 -8.13
C VAL A 111 -6.81 -25.71 -8.26
N VAL A 112 -7.08 -24.71 -9.11
CA VAL A 112 -6.25 -23.51 -9.24
C VAL A 112 -7.04 -22.31 -8.72
N ILE A 113 -6.47 -21.60 -7.76
CA ILE A 113 -7.03 -20.40 -7.15
C ILE A 113 -6.08 -19.24 -7.46
N GLY A 114 -6.49 -18.37 -8.37
CA GLY A 114 -5.79 -17.13 -8.68
C GLY A 114 -6.30 -15.96 -7.84
N ILE A 115 -5.39 -15.21 -7.23
CA ILE A 115 -5.70 -14.05 -6.40
C ILE A 115 -5.09 -12.83 -7.06
N SER A 116 -5.90 -11.81 -7.33
CA SER A 116 -5.43 -10.54 -7.87
C SER A 116 -6.31 -9.40 -7.37
N CYS A 117 -5.74 -8.22 -7.25
CA CYS A 117 -6.47 -6.97 -7.01
C CYS A 117 -7.10 -6.40 -8.28
N ARG A 118 -6.69 -6.89 -9.46
CA ARG A 118 -7.11 -6.37 -10.76
C ARG A 118 -8.42 -7.00 -11.22
N LEU A 119 -9.43 -6.17 -11.51
CA LEU A 119 -10.75 -6.65 -11.90
C LEU A 119 -10.79 -7.24 -13.33
N ASP A 120 -9.92 -6.75 -14.21
CA ASP A 120 -9.79 -7.17 -15.61
C ASP A 120 -8.70 -8.23 -15.83
N ALA A 121 -8.26 -8.93 -14.77
CA ALA A 121 -7.23 -9.98 -14.88
C ALA A 121 -7.56 -11.05 -15.93
N ASP A 122 -8.85 -11.40 -16.11
CA ASP A 122 -9.30 -12.36 -17.11
C ASP A 122 -9.06 -11.91 -18.56
N GLN A 123 -8.98 -10.60 -18.80
CA GLN A 123 -8.73 -10.02 -20.13
C GLN A 123 -7.26 -10.11 -20.54
N LEU A 124 -6.36 -10.23 -19.55
CA LEU A 124 -4.93 -10.41 -19.81
C LEU A 124 -4.64 -11.81 -20.37
N LEU A 125 -5.51 -12.79 -20.12
CA LEU A 125 -5.34 -14.16 -20.57
C LEU A 125 -5.40 -14.27 -22.10
N GLU A 126 -4.39 -14.93 -22.68
CA GLU A 126 -4.40 -15.26 -24.10
C GLU A 126 -5.60 -16.17 -24.43
N LYS A 127 -6.11 -16.10 -25.67
CA LYS A 127 -7.28 -16.89 -26.10
C LYS A 127 -7.17 -18.38 -25.75
N ARG A 128 -5.97 -18.98 -25.89
CA ARG A 128 -5.70 -20.40 -25.59
C ARG A 128 -5.78 -20.76 -24.11
N VAL A 129 -5.42 -19.84 -23.21
CA VAL A 129 -5.50 -20.02 -21.75
C VAL A 129 -6.91 -19.72 -21.29
N ARG A 130 -7.49 -18.62 -21.78
CA ARG A 130 -8.86 -18.19 -21.47
C ARG A 130 -9.90 -19.25 -21.84
N SER A 131 -9.73 -19.93 -22.97
CA SER A 131 -10.60 -21.05 -23.38
C SER A 131 -10.60 -22.23 -22.40
N ARG A 132 -9.56 -22.36 -21.57
CA ARG A 132 -9.41 -23.44 -20.59
C ARG A 132 -9.82 -23.04 -19.17
N PHE A 133 -10.06 -21.76 -18.96
CA PHE A 133 -10.48 -21.22 -17.68
C PHE A 133 -11.97 -21.41 -17.47
N SER A 134 -12.38 -21.76 -16.25
CA SER A 134 -13.79 -22.04 -15.89
C SER A 134 -14.66 -20.78 -15.77
N HIS A 135 -14.09 -19.58 -16.01
CA HIS A 135 -14.74 -18.27 -15.94
C HIS A 135 -15.44 -17.98 -14.60
N ARG A 136 -15.08 -18.70 -13.54
CA ARG A 136 -15.58 -18.48 -12.18
C ARG A 136 -14.73 -17.43 -11.48
N LYS A 137 -15.35 -16.32 -11.12
CA LYS A 137 -14.72 -15.22 -10.40
C LYS A 137 -15.51 -14.91 -9.14
N LEU A 138 -14.82 -14.91 -8.00
CA LEU A 138 -15.35 -14.41 -6.73
C LEU A 138 -14.83 -12.99 -6.53
N LEU A 139 -15.75 -12.03 -6.38
CA LEU A 139 -15.41 -10.63 -6.15
C LEU A 139 -15.55 -10.30 -4.67
N PHE A 140 -14.45 -9.86 -4.06
CA PHE A 140 -14.46 -9.32 -2.71
C PHE A 140 -14.57 -7.80 -2.78
N LEU A 141 -15.76 -7.29 -2.47
CA LEU A 141 -16.01 -5.86 -2.37
C LEU A 141 -15.65 -5.35 -0.96
N PRO A 142 -15.27 -4.07 -0.81
CA PRO A 142 -15.10 -3.48 0.51
C PRO A 142 -16.42 -3.54 1.29
N PRO A 143 -16.36 -3.73 2.62
CA PRO A 143 -17.55 -3.80 3.47
C PRO A 143 -18.33 -2.47 3.45
N CYS A 144 -19.65 -2.56 3.64
CA CYS A 144 -20.50 -1.39 3.86
C CYS A 144 -20.18 -0.71 5.20
N LYS A 145 -20.60 0.56 5.37
CA LYS A 145 -20.35 1.30 6.62
C LYS A 145 -20.87 0.56 7.86
N GLU A 146 -22.08 -0.02 7.77
CA GLU A 146 -22.67 -0.82 8.84
C GLU A 146 -21.85 -2.08 9.18
N ASP A 147 -21.29 -2.75 8.16
CA ASP A 147 -20.46 -3.93 8.37
C ASP A 147 -19.13 -3.56 9.02
N VAL A 148 -18.58 -2.38 8.71
CA VAL A 148 -17.39 -1.87 9.39
C VAL A 148 -17.67 -1.53 10.83
N GLU A 149 -18.83 -0.95 11.15
CA GLU A 149 -19.23 -0.69 12.54
C GLU A 149 -19.35 -1.99 13.34
N ARG A 150 -20.01 -3.01 12.78
CA ARG A 150 -20.10 -4.36 13.37
C ARG A 150 -18.73 -5.00 13.55
N LEU A 151 -17.85 -4.86 12.55
CA LEU A 151 -16.49 -5.41 12.60
C LEU A 151 -15.65 -4.68 13.65
N LEU A 152 -15.77 -3.36 13.76
CA LEU A 152 -15.08 -2.55 14.75
C LEU A 152 -15.51 -2.94 16.16
N GLU A 153 -16.82 -3.13 16.39
CA GLU A 153 -17.34 -3.63 17.65
C GLU A 153 -16.73 -5.01 17.96
N HIS A 154 -16.82 -5.95 17.02
CA HIS A 154 -16.30 -7.31 17.21
C HIS A 154 -14.79 -7.35 17.49
N ILE A 155 -13.97 -6.55 16.80
CA ILE A 155 -12.51 -6.50 16.99
C ILE A 155 -12.14 -5.92 18.35
N LEU A 156 -12.88 -4.91 18.83
CA LEU A 156 -12.55 -4.25 20.09
C LEU A 156 -13.18 -4.91 21.32
N THR A 157 -14.26 -5.69 21.16
CA THR A 157 -14.87 -6.43 22.27
C THR A 157 -13.94 -7.50 22.79
N LEU A 158 -13.76 -7.54 24.11
CA LEU A 158 -12.96 -8.58 24.76
C LEU A 158 -13.82 -9.85 24.93
N PRO A 159 -13.33 -11.03 24.53
CA PRO A 159 -14.06 -12.28 24.72
C PRO A 159 -14.19 -12.62 26.20
N ILE A 160 -15.37 -13.10 26.59
CA ILE A 160 -15.71 -13.41 27.98
C ILE A 160 -14.92 -14.63 28.49
N ASP A 161 -14.57 -15.54 27.58
CA ASP A 161 -13.81 -16.77 27.86
C ASP A 161 -12.28 -16.55 27.90
N SER A 162 -11.82 -15.30 28.01
CA SER A 162 -10.39 -14.99 28.08
C SER A 162 -9.82 -15.19 29.50
N ASP A 163 -8.50 -15.37 29.58
CA ASP A 163 -7.73 -15.41 30.84
C ASP A 163 -7.77 -14.07 31.62
N LEU A 164 -8.55 -13.09 31.17
CA LEU A 164 -8.64 -11.75 31.75
C LEU A 164 -9.65 -11.70 32.91
N PRO A 165 -9.46 -10.81 33.90
CA PRO A 165 -10.41 -10.66 35.00
C PRO A 165 -11.81 -10.30 34.49
N HIS A 166 -12.81 -11.12 34.83
CA HIS A 166 -14.19 -10.98 34.35
C HIS A 166 -14.80 -9.59 34.64
N ASP A 167 -14.54 -9.02 35.82
CA ASP A 167 -14.98 -7.67 36.20
C ASP A 167 -14.39 -6.58 35.31
N TYR A 168 -13.13 -6.74 34.87
CA TYR A 168 -12.51 -5.82 33.93
C TYR A 168 -13.13 -5.95 32.53
N THR A 169 -13.34 -7.17 32.05
CA THR A 169 -13.96 -7.44 30.74
C THR A 169 -15.36 -6.82 30.64
N ILE A 170 -16.19 -6.97 31.68
CA ILE A 170 -17.52 -6.35 31.71
C ILE A 170 -17.42 -4.82 31.70
N LYS A 171 -16.56 -4.24 32.55
CA LYS A 171 -16.38 -2.78 32.63
C LYS A 171 -15.86 -2.19 31.32
N PHE A 172 -14.91 -2.87 30.68
CA PHE A 172 -14.33 -2.46 29.40
C PHE A 172 -15.37 -2.51 28.29
N ASN A 173 -16.08 -3.64 28.12
CA ASN A 173 -17.10 -3.80 27.09
C ASN A 173 -18.26 -2.80 27.31
N ALA A 174 -18.71 -2.58 28.54
CA ALA A 174 -19.74 -1.58 28.84
C ALA A 174 -19.30 -0.16 28.45
N LYS A 175 -18.06 0.22 28.76
CA LYS A 175 -17.50 1.52 28.37
C LYS A 175 -17.38 1.63 26.84
N LEU A 176 -17.01 0.54 26.17
CA LEU A 176 -16.90 0.48 24.73
C LEU A 176 -18.26 0.70 24.05
N HIS A 177 -19.31 0.00 24.46
CA HIS A 177 -20.64 0.20 23.88
C HIS A 177 -21.15 1.64 24.09
N ASN A 178 -20.91 2.23 25.27
CA ASN A 178 -21.23 3.64 25.52
C ASN A 178 -20.47 4.59 24.58
N MET A 179 -19.23 4.26 24.25
CA MET A 179 -18.40 5.03 23.33
C MET A 179 -18.86 4.86 21.87
N LEU A 180 -19.21 3.64 21.44
CA LEU A 180 -19.76 3.38 20.11
C LEU A 180 -21.08 4.11 19.88
N ALA A 181 -21.87 4.28 20.94
CA ALA A 181 -23.13 5.04 20.90
C ALA A 181 -22.93 6.57 20.84
N ASP A 182 -21.75 7.11 21.18
CA ASP A 182 -21.48 8.55 21.17
C ASP A 182 -21.45 9.10 19.74
N GLU A 183 -22.25 10.13 19.47
CA GLU A 183 -22.32 10.82 18.17
C GLU A 183 -20.97 11.41 17.75
N ARG A 184 -20.11 11.80 18.69
CA ARG A 184 -18.74 12.26 18.37
C ARG A 184 -17.89 11.13 17.82
N PHE A 185 -17.99 9.93 18.38
CA PHE A 185 -17.29 8.76 17.88
C PHE A 185 -17.75 8.40 16.48
N LYS A 186 -19.07 8.37 16.26
CA LYS A 186 -19.65 8.14 14.92
C LYS A 186 -19.15 9.15 13.89
N LYS A 187 -18.99 10.43 14.27
CA LYS A 187 -18.40 11.45 13.37
C LYS A 187 -16.94 11.16 13.03
N ILE A 188 -16.14 10.73 14.00
CA ILE A 188 -14.73 10.33 13.79
C ILE A 188 -14.65 9.15 12.82
N ILE A 189 -15.46 8.10 13.05
CA ILE A 189 -15.49 6.91 12.19
C ILE A 189 -16.03 7.22 10.80
N ASN A 190 -17.07 8.07 10.66
CA ASN A 190 -17.55 8.50 9.35
C ASN A 190 -16.48 9.26 8.57
N THR A 191 -15.75 10.17 9.23
CA THR A 191 -14.63 10.91 8.62
C THR A 191 -13.52 9.96 8.14
N TYR A 192 -13.25 8.91 8.93
CA TYR A 192 -12.32 7.85 8.56
C TYR A 192 -12.83 7.05 7.34
N LEU A 193 -14.08 6.60 7.36
CA LEU A 193 -14.71 5.79 6.30
C LEU A 193 -14.85 6.54 4.97
N ASP A 194 -15.02 7.86 5.02
CA ASP A 194 -15.03 8.70 3.82
C ASP A 194 -13.63 8.79 3.17
N SER A 195 -12.57 8.49 3.92
CA SER A 195 -11.19 8.46 3.42
C SER A 195 -10.76 7.08 2.93
N ASP A 196 -11.02 6.03 3.71
CA ASP A 196 -10.62 4.65 3.40
C ASP A 196 -11.62 3.64 3.96
N SER A 197 -12.07 2.70 3.13
CA SER A 197 -13.04 1.67 3.49
C SER A 197 -12.42 0.27 3.61
N THR A 198 -11.09 0.15 3.62
CA THR A 198 -10.41 -1.15 3.67
C THR A 198 -10.23 -1.66 5.09
N VAL A 199 -10.50 -2.95 5.31
CA VAL A 199 -10.37 -3.62 6.61
C VAL A 199 -8.93 -3.57 7.14
N LYS A 200 -7.94 -3.69 6.26
CA LYS A 200 -6.52 -3.64 6.65
C LYS A 200 -6.16 -2.30 7.30
N GLN A 201 -6.65 -1.20 6.74
CA GLN A 201 -6.40 0.13 7.28
C GLN A 201 -7.22 0.36 8.55
N LEU A 202 -8.43 -0.23 8.64
CA LEU A 202 -9.22 -0.19 9.87
C LEU A 202 -8.44 -0.84 11.02
N VAL A 203 -7.90 -2.04 10.81
CA VAL A 203 -7.08 -2.72 11.84
C VAL A 203 -5.85 -1.88 12.21
N ARG A 204 -5.19 -1.25 11.23
CA ARG A 204 -4.05 -0.35 11.49
C ARG A 204 -4.47 0.89 12.30
N TYR A 205 -5.63 1.45 12.01
CA TYR A 205 -6.22 2.56 12.75
C TYR A 205 -6.51 2.19 14.20
N LEU A 206 -7.20 1.07 14.41
CA LEU A 206 -7.50 0.55 15.73
C LEU A 206 -6.22 0.25 16.52
N PHE A 207 -5.22 -0.32 15.87
CA PHE A 207 -3.90 -0.55 16.49
C PHE A 207 -3.24 0.77 16.93
N CYS A 208 -3.29 1.82 16.11
CA CYS A 208 -2.78 3.14 16.49
C CYS A 208 -3.56 3.76 17.66
N ALA A 209 -4.88 3.53 17.76
CA ALA A 209 -5.69 4.00 18.87
C ALA A 209 -5.34 3.24 20.17
N ILE A 210 -5.26 1.92 20.12
CA ILE A 210 -4.95 1.04 21.26
C ILE A 210 -3.53 1.25 21.77
N SER A 211 -2.55 1.44 20.88
CA SER A 211 -1.14 1.66 21.30
C SER A 211 -0.93 2.94 22.11
N LYS A 212 -1.82 3.92 21.99
CA LYS A 212 -1.82 5.15 22.78
C LYS A 212 -2.69 5.05 24.05
N MET A 213 -3.23 3.87 24.37
CA MET A 213 -4.08 3.68 25.53
C MET A 213 -3.32 4.03 26.83
N ASN A 214 -4.00 4.70 27.74
CA ASN A 214 -3.39 5.09 29.01
C ASN A 214 -3.24 3.84 29.91
N LEU A 215 -1.99 3.46 30.19
CA LEU A 215 -1.66 2.30 31.02
C LEU A 215 -2.20 2.41 32.46
N LYS A 216 -2.44 3.62 32.97
CA LYS A 216 -2.95 3.84 34.33
C LYS A 216 -4.44 3.56 34.45
N SER A 217 -5.21 3.93 33.42
CA SER A 217 -6.66 3.68 33.41
C SER A 217 -7.00 2.34 32.77
N GLY A 218 -6.13 1.79 31.91
CA GLY A 218 -6.38 0.57 31.15
C GLY A 218 -7.56 0.70 30.18
N MET A 219 -8.01 1.91 29.87
CA MET A 219 -9.28 2.12 29.17
C MET A 219 -9.09 2.99 27.94
N LEU A 220 -9.84 2.67 26.88
CA LEU A 220 -9.92 3.51 25.68
C LEU A 220 -10.73 4.79 25.95
N THR A 221 -10.33 5.88 25.32
CA THR A 221 -11.04 7.17 25.32
C THR A 221 -11.20 7.69 23.89
N LEU A 222 -12.11 8.66 23.69
CA LEU A 222 -12.32 9.30 22.39
C LEU A 222 -11.03 9.97 21.85
N GLU A 223 -10.24 10.57 22.74
CA GLU A 223 -8.96 11.21 22.40
C GLU A 223 -7.99 10.25 21.73
N ASN A 224 -7.99 8.95 22.10
CA ASN A 224 -7.16 7.94 21.44
C ASN A 224 -7.47 7.83 19.95
N PHE A 225 -8.75 7.86 19.61
CA PHE A 225 -9.25 7.72 18.24
C PHE A 225 -9.10 9.01 17.44
N GLU A 226 -9.24 10.17 18.07
CA GLU A 226 -8.92 11.47 17.46
C GLU A 226 -7.42 11.57 17.14
N HIS A 227 -6.56 11.17 18.08
CA HIS A 227 -5.12 11.12 17.86
C HIS A 227 -4.74 10.09 16.79
N ALA A 228 -5.40 8.94 16.74
CA ALA A 228 -5.19 7.96 15.68
C ALA A 228 -5.62 8.51 14.31
N LEU A 229 -6.74 9.24 14.25
CA LEU A 229 -7.24 9.84 13.01
C LEU A 229 -6.26 10.89 12.49
N SER A 230 -5.78 11.78 13.37
CA SER A 230 -4.76 12.78 13.02
C SER A 230 -3.45 12.16 12.53
N ASN A 231 -3.11 10.97 13.01
CA ASN A 231 -1.93 10.23 12.57
C ASN A 231 -2.11 9.58 11.19
N ILE A 232 -3.33 9.15 10.84
CA ILE A 232 -3.61 8.56 9.53
C ILE A 232 -3.74 9.62 8.46
N GLN A 233 -4.40 10.74 8.77
CA GLN A 233 -4.60 11.87 7.87
C GLN A 233 -3.40 12.83 7.84
N ARG A 234 -2.18 12.32 8.08
CA ARG A 234 -0.97 13.15 8.01
C ARG A 234 -0.75 13.65 6.59
N GLN A 235 -0.37 14.93 6.50
CA GLN A 235 -0.05 15.59 5.25
C GLN A 235 1.46 15.82 5.20
N PRO A 236 2.25 14.86 4.67
CA PRO A 236 3.71 14.85 4.78
C PRO A 236 4.33 16.10 4.17
N LYS A 237 3.81 16.58 3.04
CA LYS A 237 4.27 17.83 2.40
C LYS A 237 4.08 19.04 3.31
N GLN A 238 2.97 19.13 4.04
CA GLN A 238 2.74 20.23 4.98
C GLN A 238 3.66 20.15 6.21
N GLU A 239 3.92 18.94 6.71
CA GLU A 239 4.89 18.71 7.78
C GLU A 239 6.30 19.13 7.34
N CYS A 240 6.73 18.76 6.13
CA CYS A 240 8.01 19.20 5.58
C CYS A 240 8.13 20.73 5.48
N ILE A 241 7.05 21.45 5.14
CA ILE A 241 7.05 22.92 5.09
C ILE A 241 7.24 23.52 6.50
N LYS A 242 6.67 22.91 7.54
CA LYS A 242 6.87 23.34 8.94
C LYS A 242 8.33 23.21 9.40
N ASP A 243 9.06 22.25 8.83
CA ASP A 243 10.47 21.99 9.14
C ASP A 243 11.44 22.64 8.15
N CYS A 244 10.96 23.51 7.24
CA CYS A 244 11.82 24.25 6.33
C CYS A 244 12.52 25.43 7.01
N SER A 245 13.70 25.78 6.51
CA SER A 245 14.36 27.03 6.89
C SER A 245 13.62 28.23 6.29
N ILE A 246 13.79 29.42 6.88
CA ILE A 246 13.18 30.64 6.35
C ILE A 246 13.59 30.89 4.89
N LEU A 247 14.85 30.61 4.53
CA LEU A 247 15.35 30.74 3.16
C LEU A 247 14.66 29.76 2.19
N GLU A 248 14.44 28.52 2.61
CA GLU A 248 13.68 27.54 1.83
C GLU A 248 12.24 28.01 1.60
N LEU A 249 11.60 28.59 2.61
CA LEU A 249 10.26 29.19 2.46
C LEU A 249 10.26 30.37 1.47
N TYR A 250 11.28 31.24 1.50
CA TYR A 250 11.44 32.30 0.50
C TYR A 250 11.55 31.73 -0.91
N ILE A 251 12.37 30.69 -1.11
CA ILE A 251 12.52 30.03 -2.40
C ILE A 251 11.19 29.43 -2.88
N LEU A 252 10.44 28.74 -2.01
CA LEU A 252 9.13 28.17 -2.35
C LEU A 252 8.12 29.26 -2.76
N VAL A 253 8.08 30.39 -2.05
CA VAL A 253 7.22 31.54 -2.40
C VAL A 253 7.65 32.18 -3.73
N CYS A 254 8.95 32.32 -3.98
CA CYS A 254 9.46 32.78 -5.28
C CYS A 254 8.99 31.87 -6.42
N MET A 255 9.15 30.56 -6.27
CA MET A 255 8.71 29.57 -7.26
C MET A 255 7.20 29.66 -7.50
N LYS A 256 6.41 29.82 -6.44
CA LYS A 256 4.96 30.01 -6.57
C LYS A 256 4.59 31.27 -7.34
N ARG A 257 5.28 32.39 -7.10
CA ARG A 257 5.06 33.63 -7.84
C ARG A 257 5.41 33.50 -9.32
N LEU A 258 6.45 32.73 -9.65
CA LEU A 258 6.79 32.45 -11.05
C LEU A 258 5.71 31.62 -11.76
N GLU A 259 5.06 30.69 -11.06
CA GLU A 259 3.91 29.95 -11.59
C GLU A 259 2.69 30.85 -11.83
N VAL A 260 2.43 31.81 -10.95
CA VAL A 260 1.34 32.80 -11.13
C VAL A 260 1.61 33.72 -12.33
N LYS A 261 2.88 34.00 -12.63
CA LYS A 261 3.31 34.74 -13.84
C LYS A 261 3.27 33.89 -15.12
N GLU A 262 2.67 32.70 -15.08
CA GLU A 262 2.54 31.75 -16.20
C GLU A 262 3.88 31.42 -16.89
N GLN A 263 4.98 31.35 -16.13
CA GLN A 263 6.23 30.83 -16.69
C GLN A 263 6.15 29.31 -16.86
N ASN A 264 5.99 28.87 -18.11
CA ASN A 264 5.91 27.45 -18.50
C ASN A 264 7.08 26.58 -18.00
N SER A 265 8.25 27.19 -17.78
CA SER A 265 9.39 26.55 -17.13
C SER A 265 10.26 27.59 -16.44
N TYR A 266 10.72 27.29 -15.23
CA TYR A 266 11.64 28.14 -14.49
C TYR A 266 12.77 27.28 -13.87
N ASN A 267 13.94 27.88 -13.73
CA ASN A 267 15.13 27.23 -13.16
C ASN A 267 15.66 28.03 -11.97
N PHE A 268 16.73 27.57 -11.34
CA PHE A 268 17.34 28.26 -10.18
C PHE A 268 17.67 29.73 -10.47
N ASN A 269 18.14 30.05 -11.69
CA ASN A 269 18.43 31.43 -12.07
C ASN A 269 17.18 32.32 -12.08
N SER A 270 16.06 31.81 -12.60
CA SER A 270 14.78 32.53 -12.57
C SER A 270 14.30 32.76 -11.13
N VAL A 271 14.43 31.75 -10.28
CA VAL A 271 14.09 31.84 -8.84
C VAL A 271 14.96 32.89 -8.14
N MET A 272 16.26 32.90 -8.40
CA MET A 272 17.18 33.88 -7.80
C MET A 272 16.88 35.32 -8.26
N LYS A 273 16.45 35.52 -9.51
CA LYS A 273 16.00 36.82 -10.01
C LYS A 273 14.76 37.31 -9.26
N GLU A 274 13.78 36.44 -9.04
CA GLU A 274 12.57 36.76 -8.27
C GLU A 274 12.90 37.02 -6.80
N TYR A 275 13.81 36.22 -6.21
CA TYR A 275 14.29 36.42 -4.84
C TYR A 275 14.95 37.79 -4.66
N LYS A 276 15.81 38.19 -5.61
CA LYS A 276 16.42 39.52 -5.63
C LYS A 276 15.36 40.62 -5.79
N SER A 277 14.39 40.46 -6.69
CA SER A 277 13.30 41.41 -6.87
C SER A 277 12.47 41.61 -5.60
N ILE A 278 12.22 40.55 -4.83
CA ILE A 278 11.55 40.62 -3.52
C ILE A 278 12.40 41.39 -2.51
N HIS A 279 13.68 41.08 -2.43
CA HIS A 279 14.59 41.78 -1.53
C HIS A 279 14.63 43.29 -1.84
N ASP A 280 14.79 43.66 -3.11
CA ASP A 280 14.84 45.06 -3.54
C ASP A 280 13.53 45.81 -3.26
N SER A 281 12.37 45.13 -3.39
CA SER A 281 11.04 45.73 -3.20
C SER A 281 10.65 45.90 -1.72
N PHE A 282 11.04 44.95 -0.87
CA PHE A 282 10.61 44.91 0.53
C PHE A 282 11.73 45.22 1.53
N GLN A 283 12.97 45.43 1.06
CA GLN A 283 14.16 45.69 1.87
C GLN A 283 14.28 44.73 3.05
N THR A 284 14.20 43.42 2.78
CA THR A 284 14.34 42.40 3.82
C THR A 284 15.72 42.49 4.46
N SER A 285 15.83 42.32 5.78
CA SER A 285 17.12 42.38 6.49
C SER A 285 18.13 41.35 6.00
N ASP A 286 17.63 40.21 5.52
CA ASP A 286 18.46 39.05 5.19
C ASP A 286 18.48 38.86 3.66
N TYR A 287 19.66 39.06 3.06
CA TYR A 287 19.96 38.69 1.67
C TYR A 287 21.07 37.65 1.64
N TYR A 288 20.69 36.41 1.33
CA TYR A 288 21.62 35.28 1.31
C TYR A 288 22.41 35.23 0.01
N SER A 289 23.66 34.77 0.09
CA SER A 289 24.51 34.61 -1.09
C SER A 289 23.99 33.49 -1.99
N ARG A 290 24.32 33.58 -3.30
CA ARG A 290 23.87 32.60 -4.31
C ARG A 290 24.22 31.16 -3.94
N SER A 291 25.39 30.91 -3.34
CA SER A 291 25.81 29.56 -2.95
C SER A 291 24.97 28.99 -1.81
N VAL A 292 24.51 29.82 -0.87
CA VAL A 292 23.59 29.39 0.20
C VAL A 292 22.20 29.13 -0.36
N CYS A 293 21.71 30.00 -1.26
CA CYS A 293 20.44 29.77 -1.96
C CYS A 293 20.47 28.47 -2.79
N LEU A 294 21.61 28.16 -3.43
CA LEU A 294 21.77 26.92 -4.19
C LEU A 294 21.70 25.69 -3.28
N ARG A 295 22.34 25.73 -2.11
CA ARG A 295 22.23 24.64 -1.12
C ARG A 295 20.80 24.46 -0.60
N ALA A 296 20.10 25.56 -0.33
CA ALA A 296 18.69 25.50 0.07
C ALA A 296 17.80 24.92 -1.04
N PHE A 297 18.09 25.26 -2.30
CA PHE A 297 17.41 24.70 -3.46
C PHE A 297 17.68 23.19 -3.63
N GLU A 298 18.92 22.75 -3.44
CA GLU A 298 19.27 21.32 -3.42
C GLU A 298 18.57 20.56 -2.29
N HIS A 299 18.45 21.17 -1.11
CA HIS A 299 17.74 20.58 0.02
C HIS A 299 16.23 20.44 -0.28
N LEU A 300 15.61 21.41 -0.96
CA LEU A 300 14.22 21.31 -1.41
C LEU A 300 14.00 20.19 -2.43
N LEU A 301 14.98 19.93 -3.31
CA LEU A 301 14.98 18.79 -4.23
C LEU A 301 15.06 17.47 -3.45
N GLN A 302 15.97 17.38 -2.46
CA GLN A 302 16.13 16.19 -1.62
C GLN A 302 14.87 15.88 -0.78
N ARG A 303 14.13 16.92 -0.37
CA ARG A 303 12.85 16.80 0.35
C ARG A 303 11.65 16.54 -0.57
N GLU A 304 11.85 16.42 -1.88
CA GLU A 304 10.81 16.22 -2.89
C GLU A 304 9.68 17.27 -2.82
N LEU A 305 10.00 18.50 -2.37
CA LEU A 305 9.09 19.64 -2.45
C LEU A 305 9.10 20.26 -3.85
N ILE A 306 10.19 20.04 -4.59
CA ILE A 306 10.39 20.45 -5.97
C ILE A 306 11.00 19.28 -6.75
N CYS A 307 10.72 19.19 -8.04
CA CYS A 307 11.33 18.19 -8.93
C CYS A 307 11.78 18.80 -10.24
N PHE A 308 12.71 18.13 -10.92
CA PHE A 308 13.05 18.48 -12.30
C PHE A 308 11.94 18.02 -13.25
N THR A 309 11.63 18.84 -14.26
CA THR A 309 10.65 18.44 -15.29
C THR A 309 11.24 17.44 -16.29
N ASP A 310 12.57 17.36 -16.39
CA ASP A 310 13.27 16.50 -17.33
C ASP A 310 13.79 15.22 -16.67
N ASN A 311 13.40 14.07 -17.23
CA ASN A 311 13.92 12.73 -16.87
C ASN A 311 15.31 12.43 -17.47
N ARG A 312 15.88 13.36 -18.26
CA ARG A 312 17.17 13.16 -18.94
C ARG A 312 18.31 13.40 -17.96
N GLY A 313 19.11 12.36 -17.73
CA GLY A 313 20.12 12.29 -16.68
C GLY A 313 21.19 13.40 -16.72
N HIS A 314 21.55 13.87 -15.52
CA HIS A 314 22.86 14.19 -14.95
C HIS A 314 23.89 15.07 -15.72
N ASN A 315 23.70 15.41 -16.99
CA ASN A 315 24.70 16.14 -17.79
C ASN A 315 24.55 17.67 -17.79
N GLN A 316 23.47 18.20 -17.22
CA GLN A 316 23.28 19.65 -17.04
C GLN A 316 23.44 20.03 -15.57
N SER A 317 24.15 21.12 -15.31
CA SER A 317 24.27 21.65 -13.95
C SER A 317 22.89 22.04 -13.40
N ILE A 318 22.70 21.78 -12.11
CA ILE A 318 21.43 21.93 -11.39
C ILE A 318 20.79 23.31 -11.61
N GLU A 319 21.62 24.34 -11.78
CA GLU A 319 21.17 25.73 -11.91
C GLU A 319 20.34 26.03 -13.17
N PHE A 320 20.54 25.28 -14.26
CA PHE A 320 19.87 25.53 -15.54
C PHE A 320 18.71 24.60 -15.79
N ARG A 321 18.60 23.51 -15.02
CA ARG A 321 17.55 22.52 -15.22
C ARG A 321 16.18 23.11 -14.86
N PRO A 322 15.16 22.91 -15.70
CA PRO A 322 13.81 23.32 -15.39
C PRO A 322 13.26 22.52 -14.20
N VAL A 323 12.61 23.22 -13.29
CA VAL A 323 12.00 22.66 -12.07
C VAL A 323 10.52 22.99 -11.98
N LYS A 324 9.81 22.17 -11.22
CA LYS A 324 8.39 22.30 -10.90
C LYS A 324 8.15 22.14 -9.41
N LEU A 325 7.22 22.92 -8.87
CA LEU A 325 6.74 22.78 -7.50
C LEU A 325 5.86 21.54 -7.37
N LEU A 326 6.12 20.69 -6.39
CA LEU A 326 5.29 19.51 -6.08
C LEU A 326 4.22 19.80 -5.03
N ILE A 327 4.20 21.00 -4.47
CA ILE A 327 3.24 21.46 -3.46
C ILE A 327 2.16 22.30 -4.14
N SER A 328 0.90 22.11 -3.74
CA SER A 328 -0.20 22.94 -4.21
C SER A 328 -0.23 24.32 -3.53
N SER A 329 -0.82 25.32 -4.19
CA SER A 329 -1.02 26.66 -3.59
C SER A 329 -1.66 26.64 -2.19
N PRO A 330 -2.76 25.90 -1.94
CA PRO A 330 -3.37 25.87 -0.62
C PRO A 330 -2.48 25.20 0.43
N GLU A 331 -1.75 24.13 0.08
CA GLU A 331 -0.81 23.48 1.00
C GLU A 331 0.33 24.41 1.41
N LEU A 332 0.89 25.17 0.47
CA LEU A 332 1.93 26.15 0.77
C LEU A 332 1.40 27.25 1.69
N HIS A 333 0.19 27.76 1.43
CA HIS A 333 -0.43 28.78 2.25
C HIS A 333 -0.74 28.30 3.68
N LEU A 334 -1.30 27.09 3.83
CA LEU A 334 -1.56 26.48 5.12
C LEU A 334 -0.26 26.17 5.88
N GLY A 335 0.76 25.67 5.18
CA GLY A 335 2.09 25.43 5.75
C GLY A 335 2.72 26.71 6.29
N LEU A 336 2.69 27.80 5.53
CA LEU A 336 3.21 29.12 5.95
C LEU A 336 2.45 29.73 7.12
N LYS A 337 1.13 29.51 7.21
CA LYS A 337 0.30 29.95 8.35
C LYS A 337 0.59 29.15 9.62
N ALA A 338 0.86 27.85 9.48
CA ALA A 338 1.15 26.98 10.61
C ALA A 338 2.61 27.10 11.13
N TYR A 339 3.49 27.77 10.37
CA TYR A 339 4.89 27.96 10.73
C TYR A 339 5.05 29.06 11.80
N ARG A 340 5.62 28.70 12.96
CA ARG A 340 5.63 29.54 14.18
C ARG A 340 6.38 30.86 14.04
N SER A 341 7.43 30.92 13.22
CA SER A 341 8.30 32.08 13.03
C SER A 341 8.33 32.55 11.56
N CYS A 342 7.18 32.48 10.88
CA CYS A 342 7.09 32.84 9.47
C CYS A 342 7.18 34.36 9.30
N PRO A 343 8.10 34.89 8.48
CA PRO A 343 8.10 36.32 8.16
C PRO A 343 6.76 36.76 7.58
N VAL A 344 6.18 37.83 8.13
CA VAL A 344 4.88 38.38 7.70
C VAL A 344 4.87 38.72 6.20
N ILE A 345 6.03 39.06 5.65
CA ILE A 345 6.24 39.36 4.24
C ILE A 345 5.88 38.13 3.37
N LEU A 346 6.27 36.92 3.78
CA LEU A 346 5.96 35.70 3.03
C LEU A 346 4.46 35.41 2.99
N GLN A 347 3.75 35.69 4.09
CA GLN A 347 2.30 35.54 4.14
C GLN A 347 1.59 36.57 3.25
N LYS A 348 2.10 37.80 3.17
CA LYS A 348 1.56 38.84 2.27
C LYS A 348 1.82 38.54 0.80
N LEU A 349 2.97 37.94 0.47
CA LEU A 349 3.35 37.59 -0.90
C LEU A 349 2.55 36.42 -1.50
N MET A 350 1.79 35.70 -0.66
CA MET A 350 0.94 34.58 -1.04
C MET A 350 -0.54 34.96 -1.20
N ASN A 351 -0.93 36.18 -0.80
CA ASN A 351 -2.23 36.78 -1.06
C ASN A 351 -2.17 37.58 -2.36
#